data_AF-A0A669CUJ1-F1
#
_entry.id   AF-A0A669CUJ1-F1
#
_cell.length_a   1.000
_cell.length_b   1.000
_cell.length_c   1.000
_cell.angle_alpha   90.00
_cell.angle_beta   90.00
_cell.angle_gamma   90.00
#
_symmetry.space_group_name_H-M   'P 1'
#
loop_
_entity.id
_entity.type
_entity.pdbx_description
1 polymer ?
#
loop_
_entity_poly.entity_id
_entity_poly.type
_entity_poly.pdbx_seq_one_letter_code
_entity_poly.pdbx_strand_id
1 'polypeptide(L)'
;MEPKFNVAGLTVEWSRPDRRPDPNDRLSRVEYVHLYRDAREVPDMKIPSYIGRTALFTDGLREGNISLRITNVIQEDEGRYRCFIPKLKSQTKSSIVRLIVAETVTTETPLHPETLSTPHPMDEFHSKGGLSRRSRLIPLVVVCVFILLCVAVAGRWFTESKHRKTEFEKGPPI
;
A
#
# COMPACT_ATOMS: atom_id res chain seq x y z
N MET A 1 -21.34 -16.31 15.45
CA MET A 1 -19.98 -16.84 15.60
C MET A 1 -19.28 -16.64 14.28
N GLU A 2 -18.22 -15.81 14.23
CA GLU A 2 -17.35 -15.77 13.05
C GLU A 2 -16.78 -17.19 12.82
N PRO A 3 -16.64 -17.63 11.56
CA PRO A 3 -16.01 -18.92 11.31
C PRO A 3 -14.57 -18.86 11.81
N LYS A 4 -14.23 -19.66 12.81
CA LYS A 4 -12.85 -19.84 13.28
C LYS A 4 -12.02 -20.40 12.11
N PHE A 5 -11.20 -19.57 11.48
CA PHE A 5 -10.34 -20.00 10.39
C PHE A 5 -8.96 -20.36 10.92
N ASN A 6 -8.65 -21.66 10.98
CA ASN A 6 -7.36 -22.12 11.47
C ASN A 6 -6.23 -21.77 10.48
N VAL A 7 -5.37 -20.82 10.86
CA VAL A 7 -4.19 -20.40 10.08
C VAL A 7 -2.87 -20.95 10.62
N ALA A 8 -2.88 -21.77 11.68
CA ALA A 8 -1.65 -22.18 12.39
C ALA A 8 -0.65 -22.94 11.50
N GLY A 9 -1.14 -23.63 10.48
CA GLY A 9 -0.30 -24.33 9.48
C GLY A 9 0.01 -23.51 8.22
N LEU A 10 -0.43 -22.26 8.14
CA LEU A 10 -0.23 -21.40 6.98
C LEU A 10 0.95 -20.44 7.20
N THR A 11 1.51 -19.96 6.09
CA THR A 11 2.47 -18.85 6.12
C THR A 11 1.74 -17.54 6.39
N VAL A 12 2.22 -16.77 7.35
CA VAL A 12 1.73 -15.41 7.65
C VAL A 12 2.88 -14.43 7.43
N GLU A 13 2.67 -13.50 6.50
CA GLU A 13 3.65 -12.48 6.13
C GLU A 13 3.15 -11.11 6.58
N TRP A 14 3.97 -10.40 7.35
CA TRP A 14 3.79 -8.98 7.65
C TRP A 14 4.90 -8.19 6.97
N SER A 15 4.56 -7.21 6.15
CA SER A 15 5.53 -6.37 5.42
C SER A 15 5.11 -4.91 5.40
N ARG A 16 6.06 -4.01 5.06
CA ARG A 16 5.74 -2.61 4.77
C ARG A 16 5.55 -2.46 3.25
N PRO A 17 4.34 -2.18 2.75
CA PRO A 17 4.08 -2.08 1.31
C PRO A 17 4.82 -0.91 0.65
N ASP A 18 5.18 0.11 1.43
CA ASP A 18 5.85 1.31 0.93
C ASP A 18 7.40 1.23 1.01
N ARG A 19 7.93 0.09 1.50
CA ARG A 19 9.39 -0.11 1.59
C ARG A 19 9.98 -0.34 0.21
N ARG A 20 10.99 0.46 -0.13
CA ARG A 20 11.77 0.28 -1.35
C ARG A 20 12.85 -0.78 -1.10
N PRO A 21 13.04 -1.76 -2.00
CA PRO A 21 14.19 -2.66 -1.94
C PRO A 21 15.50 -1.86 -1.98
N ASP A 22 16.54 -2.35 -1.30
CA ASP A 22 17.88 -1.79 -1.41
C ASP A 22 18.40 -2.01 -2.84
N PRO A 23 18.70 -0.95 -3.60
CA PRO A 23 19.21 -1.09 -4.98
C PRO A 23 20.57 -1.79 -5.05
N ASN A 24 21.33 -1.82 -3.95
CA ASN A 24 22.62 -2.49 -3.88
C ASN A 24 22.52 -3.95 -3.43
N ASP A 25 21.32 -4.41 -3.00
CA ASP A 25 21.11 -5.82 -2.69
C ASP A 25 21.01 -6.63 -3.99
N ARG A 26 22.16 -7.16 -4.41
CA ARG A 26 22.30 -8.04 -5.58
C ARG A 26 21.38 -9.25 -5.54
N LEU A 27 20.98 -9.70 -4.35
CA LEU A 27 20.11 -10.85 -4.16
C LEU A 27 18.63 -10.46 -4.14
N SER A 28 18.31 -9.15 -4.10
CA SER A 28 16.94 -8.62 -4.04
C SER A 28 16.12 -9.35 -2.98
N ARG A 29 16.67 -9.50 -1.77
CA ARG A 29 16.03 -10.27 -0.71
C ARG A 29 14.75 -9.58 -0.27
N VAL A 30 13.71 -10.38 -0.12
CA VAL A 30 12.46 -9.92 0.50
C VAL A 30 12.65 -9.99 1.99
N GLU A 31 12.51 -8.85 2.66
CA GLU A 31 12.50 -8.78 4.12
C GLU A 31 11.11 -8.41 4.64
N TYR A 32 10.79 -8.96 5.81
CA TYR A 32 9.48 -8.87 6.44
C TYR A 32 9.56 -8.09 7.76
N VAL A 33 8.46 -7.46 8.15
CA VAL A 33 8.28 -6.97 9.52
C VAL A 33 8.18 -8.18 10.48
N HIS A 34 7.49 -9.23 10.04
CA HIS A 34 7.40 -10.52 10.73
C HIS A 34 7.07 -11.62 9.73
N LEU A 35 7.69 -12.80 9.88
CA LEU A 35 7.43 -13.96 9.04
C LEU A 35 7.19 -15.18 9.92
N TYR A 36 6.02 -15.80 9.75
CA TYR A 36 5.69 -17.09 10.34
C TYR A 36 5.50 -18.11 9.23
N ARG A 37 6.26 -19.21 9.28
CA ARG A 37 6.27 -20.27 8.26
C ARG A 37 6.67 -21.59 8.90
N ASP A 38 6.11 -22.69 8.41
CA ASP A 38 6.42 -24.04 8.91
C ASP A 38 6.22 -24.16 10.44
N ALA A 39 5.13 -23.55 10.92
CA ALA A 39 4.71 -23.49 12.32
C ALA A 39 5.67 -22.78 13.29
N ARG A 40 6.54 -21.89 12.79
CA ARG A 40 7.51 -21.13 13.59
C ARG A 40 7.78 -19.75 13.02
N GLU A 41 8.34 -18.87 13.85
CA GLU A 41 8.91 -17.60 13.39
C GLU A 41 10.20 -17.85 12.58
N VAL A 42 10.41 -17.03 11.54
CA VAL A 42 11.63 -17.02 10.72
C VAL A 42 12.35 -15.68 10.90
N PRO A 43 13.32 -15.58 11.82
CA PRO A 43 13.98 -14.32 12.14
C PRO A 43 14.93 -13.81 11.04
N ASP A 44 15.57 -14.71 10.29
CA ASP A 44 16.62 -14.37 9.31
C ASP A 44 16.14 -13.53 8.12
N MET A 45 14.82 -13.52 7.89
CA MET A 45 14.18 -12.72 6.83
C MET A 45 13.50 -11.47 7.37
N LYS A 46 13.67 -11.14 8.65
CA LYS A 46 13.10 -9.93 9.22
C LYS A 46 13.97 -8.72 8.89
N ILE A 47 13.31 -7.60 8.63
CA ILE A 47 13.95 -6.30 8.58
C ILE A 47 14.68 -6.08 9.93
N PRO A 48 15.96 -5.69 9.93
CA PRO A 48 16.78 -5.63 11.15
C PRO A 48 16.15 -4.86 12.31
N SER A 49 15.48 -3.73 12.04
CA SER A 49 14.82 -2.89 13.05
C SER A 49 13.62 -3.53 13.75
N TYR A 50 13.13 -4.68 13.28
CA TYR A 50 11.99 -5.40 13.83
C TYR A 50 12.38 -6.75 14.50
N ILE A 51 13.66 -7.15 14.41
CA ILE A 51 14.17 -8.33 15.11
C ILE A 51 14.01 -8.13 16.62
N GLY A 52 13.48 -9.15 17.32
CA GLY A 52 13.20 -9.09 18.76
C GLY A 52 12.04 -8.16 19.19
N ARG A 53 11.49 -7.35 18.27
CA ARG A 53 10.41 -6.40 18.56
C ARG A 53 9.04 -6.87 18.10
N THR A 54 8.96 -7.83 17.17
CA THR A 54 7.67 -8.27 16.60
C THR A 54 7.34 -9.72 16.90
N ALA A 55 6.06 -9.99 17.18
CA ALA A 55 5.53 -11.33 17.46
C ALA A 55 4.08 -11.48 16.99
N LEU A 56 3.66 -12.71 16.66
CA LEU A 56 2.26 -13.10 16.51
C LEU A 56 1.70 -13.67 17.82
N PHE A 57 0.37 -13.65 17.96
CA PHE A 57 -0.33 -14.38 19.01
C PHE A 57 -0.52 -15.85 18.59
N THR A 58 0.49 -16.68 18.85
CA THR A 58 0.53 -18.08 18.38
C THR A 58 -0.68 -18.90 18.82
N ASP A 59 -1.18 -18.70 20.03
CA ASP A 59 -2.36 -19.40 20.56
C ASP A 59 -3.65 -19.02 19.81
N GLY A 60 -3.69 -17.78 19.29
CA GLY A 60 -4.81 -17.26 18.52
C GLY A 60 -4.82 -17.71 17.05
N LEU A 61 -3.74 -18.31 16.53
CA LEU A 61 -3.67 -18.72 15.12
C LEU A 61 -4.69 -19.80 14.76
N ARG A 62 -5.06 -20.68 15.70
CA ARG A 62 -6.10 -21.70 15.47
C ARG A 62 -7.50 -21.08 15.33
N GLU A 63 -7.66 -19.85 15.80
CA GLU A 63 -8.90 -19.08 15.77
C GLU A 63 -8.90 -18.00 14.69
N GLY A 64 -7.80 -17.86 13.95
CA GLY A 64 -7.65 -16.87 12.86
C GLY A 64 -7.04 -15.54 13.29
N ASN A 65 -6.59 -15.41 14.55
CA ASN A 65 -5.93 -14.20 15.02
C ASN A 65 -4.48 -14.15 14.50
N ILE A 66 -4.27 -13.33 13.48
CA ILE A 66 -2.95 -13.04 12.89
C ILE A 66 -2.39 -11.68 13.32
N SER A 67 -2.92 -11.09 14.40
CA SER A 67 -2.53 -9.78 14.86
C SER A 67 -1.03 -9.71 15.13
N LEU A 68 -0.41 -8.61 14.71
CA LEU A 68 1.01 -8.34 14.93
C LEU A 68 1.18 -7.49 16.18
N ARG A 69 2.01 -7.95 17.10
CA ARG A 69 2.50 -7.13 18.22
C ARG A 69 3.85 -6.55 17.83
N ILE A 70 4.04 -5.25 18.06
CA ILE A 70 5.32 -4.55 17.97
C ILE A 70 5.62 -3.98 19.36
N THR A 71 6.78 -4.27 19.94
CA THR A 71 7.22 -3.77 21.24
C THR A 71 8.25 -2.64 21.09
N ASN A 72 8.32 -1.77 22.10
CA ASN A 72 9.18 -0.59 22.12
C ASN A 72 8.97 0.28 20.87
N VAL A 73 7.71 0.62 20.55
CA VAL A 73 7.33 1.35 19.33
C VAL A 73 8.05 2.70 19.27
N ILE A 74 8.59 3.04 18.11
CA ILE A 74 9.29 4.30 17.80
C ILE A 74 8.56 5.03 16.65
N GLN A 75 8.87 6.32 16.45
CA GLN A 75 8.20 7.14 15.44
C GLN A 75 8.37 6.57 14.01
N GLU A 76 9.51 5.94 13.73
CA GLU A 76 9.83 5.32 12.43
C GLU A 76 8.95 4.10 12.12
N ASP A 77 8.33 3.50 13.14
CA ASP A 77 7.37 2.41 12.94
C ASP A 77 6.03 2.93 12.40
N GLU A 78 5.72 4.23 12.51
CA GLU A 78 4.50 4.77 11.94
C GLU A 78 4.39 4.45 10.44
N GLY A 79 3.20 4.03 10.01
CA GLY A 79 2.88 3.86 8.61
C GLY A 79 2.07 2.61 8.31
N ARG A 80 2.09 2.20 7.04
CA ARG A 80 1.28 1.08 6.55
C ARG A 80 2.02 -0.24 6.73
N TYR A 81 1.23 -1.25 7.08
CA TYR A 81 1.64 -2.64 7.21
C TYR A 81 0.67 -3.50 6.42
N ARG A 82 1.20 -4.44 5.65
CA ARG A 82 0.43 -5.41 4.87
C ARG A 82 0.54 -6.76 5.56
N CYS A 83 -0.60 -7.37 5.88
CA CYS A 83 -0.65 -8.79 6.18
C CYS A 83 -0.97 -9.56 4.90
N PHE A 84 -0.36 -10.73 4.71
CA PHE A 84 -0.61 -11.59 3.56
C PHE A 84 -0.47 -13.06 3.95
N ILE A 85 -1.44 -13.87 3.52
CA ILE A 85 -1.47 -15.32 3.73
C ILE A 85 -1.59 -15.99 2.34
N PRO A 86 -0.47 -16.38 1.70
CA PRO A 86 -0.46 -16.83 0.31
C PRO A 86 -1.39 -18.02 0.01
N LYS A 87 -1.44 -18.96 0.96
CA LYS A 87 -2.21 -20.21 0.86
C LYS A 87 -3.60 -20.12 1.51
N LEU A 88 -4.08 -18.92 1.87
CA LEU A 88 -5.43 -18.74 2.39
C LEU A 88 -6.47 -19.10 1.33
N LYS A 89 -7.45 -19.92 1.69
CA LYS A 89 -8.59 -20.28 0.81
C LYS A 89 -9.69 -19.21 0.89
N SER A 90 -9.36 -17.99 0.47
CA SER A 90 -10.26 -16.83 0.43
C SER A 90 -9.92 -15.97 -0.77
N GLN A 91 -10.89 -15.19 -1.25
CA GLN A 91 -10.66 -14.16 -2.26
C GLN A 91 -9.77 -13.03 -1.72
N THR A 92 -9.88 -12.75 -0.43
CA THR A 92 -9.08 -11.73 0.26
C THR A 92 -7.98 -12.42 1.06
N LYS A 93 -6.78 -12.48 0.47
CA LYS A 93 -5.59 -13.08 1.11
C LYS A 93 -4.71 -12.08 1.84
N SER A 94 -5.00 -10.78 1.68
CA SER A 94 -4.18 -9.70 2.20
C SER A 94 -5.05 -8.54 2.68
N SER A 95 -4.57 -7.85 3.70
CA SER A 95 -5.14 -6.58 4.17
C SER A 95 -4.03 -5.60 4.49
N ILE A 96 -4.37 -4.31 4.54
CA ILE A 96 -3.45 -3.23 4.91
C ILE A 96 -4.00 -2.53 6.13
N VAL A 97 -3.16 -2.37 7.16
CA VAL A 97 -3.45 -1.60 8.37
C VAL A 97 -2.46 -0.43 8.46
N ARG A 98 -2.83 0.64 9.15
CA ARG A 98 -1.94 1.79 9.43
C ARG A 98 -1.69 1.88 10.93
N LEU A 99 -0.43 1.84 11.34
CA LEU A 99 -0.01 2.19 12.69
C LEU A 99 0.14 3.71 12.76
N ILE A 100 -0.41 4.34 13.79
CA ILE A 100 -0.22 5.75 14.14
C ILE A 100 0.55 5.77 15.45
N VAL A 101 1.63 6.55 15.53
CA VAL A 101 2.41 6.72 16.76
C VAL A 101 2.10 8.11 17.30
N ALA A 102 1.49 8.18 18.48
CA ALA A 102 1.16 9.44 19.11
C ALA A 102 2.43 10.07 19.69
N GLU A 103 2.68 11.34 19.36
CA GLU A 103 3.70 12.13 20.04
C GLU A 103 3.24 12.34 21.49
N THR A 104 4.03 11.85 22.45
CA THR A 104 3.82 12.23 23.84
C THR A 104 4.31 13.66 24.00
N VAL A 105 3.38 14.61 24.12
CA VAL A 105 3.71 15.95 24.61
C VAL A 105 4.23 15.76 26.03
N THR A 106 5.55 15.75 26.20
CA THR A 106 6.16 15.86 27.52
C THR A 106 5.83 17.26 28.00
N THR A 107 4.78 17.40 28.81
CA THR A 107 4.53 18.62 29.57
C THR A 107 5.70 18.74 30.55
N GLU A 108 6.78 19.39 30.13
CA GLU A 108 7.74 19.95 31.07
C GLU A 108 6.94 20.84 32.01
N THR A 109 6.77 20.40 33.25
CA THR A 109 6.13 21.20 34.30
C THR A 109 7.05 22.39 34.55
N PRO A 110 6.69 23.63 34.17
CA PRO A 110 7.56 24.77 34.40
C PRO A 110 7.51 25.09 35.89
N LEU A 111 8.62 24.93 36.60
CA LEU A 111 8.76 25.24 38.03
C LEU A 111 8.80 26.76 38.32
N HIS A 112 8.09 27.60 37.56
CA HIS A 112 8.09 29.05 37.82
C HIS A 112 6.76 29.74 37.54
N PRO A 113 6.22 30.53 38.51
CA PRO A 113 4.95 31.24 38.35
C PRO A 113 5.10 32.57 37.57
N GLU A 114 4.01 32.90 36.87
CA GLU A 114 3.65 34.09 36.07
C GLU A 114 4.60 35.30 35.97
N THR A 115 4.69 35.83 34.75
CA THR A 115 4.41 37.28 34.52
C THR A 115 3.58 37.48 33.26
N LEU A 116 2.39 38.05 33.46
CA LEU A 116 1.46 38.59 32.48
C LEU A 116 2.14 39.71 31.66
N SER A 117 2.14 39.63 30.33
CA SER A 117 2.44 40.76 29.45
C SER A 117 1.64 40.68 28.14
N THR A 118 0.77 41.68 28.01
CA THR A 118 0.01 42.29 26.90
C THR A 118 0.21 41.77 25.45
N PRO A 119 -0.87 41.68 24.64
CA PRO A 119 -0.79 41.23 23.25
C PRO A 119 -0.43 42.35 22.26
N HIS A 120 0.48 42.09 21.32
CA HIS A 120 0.68 42.83 20.05
C HIS A 120 1.68 42.08 19.14
N PRO A 121 1.69 42.31 17.81
CA PRO A 121 0.67 42.01 16.80
C PRO A 121 1.15 40.89 15.84
N MET A 122 0.25 40.34 15.05
CA MET A 122 0.54 39.30 14.04
C MET A 122 1.51 39.82 12.96
N ASP A 123 2.68 39.19 12.84
CA ASP A 123 3.58 39.40 11.71
C ASP A 123 3.13 38.55 10.51
N GLU A 124 2.56 39.21 9.50
CA GLU A 124 2.41 38.69 8.15
C GLU A 124 3.80 38.48 7.52
N PHE A 125 4.19 37.22 7.29
CA PHE A 125 5.18 36.93 6.26
C PHE A 125 4.58 36.10 5.13
N HIS A 126 4.33 36.83 4.05
CA HIS A 126 3.82 36.37 2.78
C HIS A 126 4.91 35.58 2.05
N SER A 127 4.81 34.25 2.01
CA SER A 127 5.65 33.43 1.13
C SER A 127 4.83 32.93 -0.07
N LYS A 128 5.06 33.58 -1.21
CA LYS A 128 4.67 33.08 -2.54
C LYS A 128 5.52 31.86 -2.88
N GLY A 129 5.04 30.67 -2.51
CA GLY A 129 5.52 29.38 -3.01
C GLY A 129 4.62 28.89 -4.13
N GLY A 130 5.18 28.74 -5.33
CA GLY A 130 4.46 28.49 -6.57
C GLY A 130 3.48 27.32 -6.54
N LEU A 131 2.24 27.61 -6.90
CA LEU A 131 1.25 26.65 -7.34
C LEU A 131 1.81 25.91 -8.57
N SER A 132 2.44 24.75 -8.36
CA SER A 132 2.66 23.79 -9.43
C SER A 132 1.28 23.33 -9.89
N ARG A 133 0.70 24.04 -10.87
CA ARG A 133 -0.40 23.54 -11.69
C ARG A 133 0.13 22.34 -12.46
N ARG A 134 0.20 21.18 -11.78
CA ARG A 134 0.31 19.88 -12.45
C ARG A 134 -0.95 19.73 -13.28
N SER A 135 -0.79 20.16 -14.52
CA SER A 135 -1.68 20.13 -15.67
C SER A 135 -2.95 19.28 -15.50
N ARG A 136 -4.08 19.97 -15.29
CA ARG A 136 -5.43 19.39 -15.44
C ARG A 136 -5.75 18.97 -16.89
N LEU A 137 -4.83 19.22 -17.83
CA LEU A 137 -4.96 18.81 -19.23
C LEU A 137 -4.49 17.37 -19.46
N ILE A 138 -3.67 16.79 -18.58
CA ILE A 138 -3.19 15.40 -18.72
C ILE A 138 -4.37 14.40 -18.81
N PRO A 139 -5.36 14.40 -17.90
CA PRO A 139 -6.49 13.49 -18.03
C PRO A 139 -7.30 13.75 -19.31
N LEU A 140 -7.43 15.00 -19.75
CA LEU A 140 -8.16 15.35 -20.97
C LEU A 140 -7.44 14.85 -22.23
N VAL A 141 -6.11 15.00 -22.28
CA VAL A 141 -5.27 14.50 -23.38
C VAL A 141 -5.31 12.98 -23.45
N VAL A 142 -5.22 12.28 -22.31
CA VAL A 142 -5.33 10.81 -22.25
C VAL A 142 -6.70 10.34 -22.75
N VAL A 143 -7.79 11.01 -22.34
CA VAL A 143 -9.14 10.72 -22.83
C VAL A 143 -9.25 10.96 -24.34
N CYS A 144 -8.74 12.07 -24.85
CA CYS A 144 -8.74 12.34 -26.30
C CYS A 144 -7.97 11.28 -27.09
N VAL A 145 -6.78 10.87 -26.61
CA VAL A 145 -5.98 9.80 -27.26
C VAL A 145 -6.75 8.48 -27.25
N PHE A 146 -7.40 8.13 -26.14
CA PHE A 146 -8.20 6.90 -26.06
C PHE A 146 -9.38 6.91 -27.03
N ILE A 147 -10.10 8.03 -27.13
CA ILE A 147 -11.21 8.20 -28.08
C ILE A 147 -10.71 8.05 -29.53
N LEU A 148 -9.59 8.69 -29.88
CA LEU A 148 -9.01 8.58 -31.23
C LEU A 148 -8.61 7.14 -31.57
N LEU A 149 -8.03 6.40 -30.62
CA LEU A 149 -7.71 4.99 -30.80
C LEU A 149 -8.98 4.14 -30.99
N CYS A 150 -10.02 4.36 -30.18
CA CYS A 150 -11.29 3.66 -30.33
C CYS A 150 -11.94 3.92 -31.69
N VAL A 151 -11.95 5.16 -32.17
CA VAL A 151 -12.48 5.51 -33.49
C VAL A 151 -11.65 4.88 -34.62
N ALA A 152 -10.32 4.85 -34.50
CA ALA A 152 -9.46 4.21 -35.49
C ALA A 152 -9.66 2.69 -35.54
N VAL A 153 -9.80 2.04 -34.38
CA VAL A 153 -10.09 0.59 -34.28
C VAL A 153 -11.48 0.28 -34.80
N ALA A 154 -12.50 1.05 -34.42
CA ALA A 154 -13.86 0.90 -34.91
C ALA A 154 -13.95 1.17 -36.42
N GLY A 155 -13.22 2.17 -36.92
CA GLY A 155 -13.10 2.48 -38.33
C GLY A 155 -12.46 1.32 -39.10
N ARG A 156 -11.32 0.80 -38.64
CA ARG A 156 -10.67 -0.38 -39.22
C ARG A 156 -11.59 -1.61 -39.20
N TRP A 157 -12.25 -1.86 -38.08
CA TRP A 157 -13.18 -2.98 -37.93
C TRP A 157 -14.40 -2.82 -38.85
N PHE A 158 -14.93 -1.61 -39.00
CA PHE A 158 -16.04 -1.32 -39.91
C PHE A 158 -15.61 -1.45 -41.38
N THR A 159 -14.40 -1.00 -41.74
CA THR A 159 -13.85 -1.18 -43.09
C THR A 159 -13.64 -2.65 -43.40
N GLU A 160 -13.08 -3.45 -42.48
CA GLU A 160 -12.91 -4.89 -42.66
C GLU A 160 -14.24 -5.63 -42.70
N SER A 161 -15.18 -5.27 -41.82
CA SER A 161 -16.53 -5.84 -41.82
C SER A 161 -17.27 -5.54 -43.12
N LYS A 162 -17.09 -4.36 -43.70
CA LYS A 162 -17.68 -4.00 -44.99
C LYS A 162 -17.00 -4.75 -46.12
N HIS A 163 -15.66 -4.84 -46.13
CA HIS A 163 -14.89 -5.60 -47.12
C HIS A 163 -15.30 -7.07 -47.15
N ARG A 164 -15.43 -7.68 -45.96
CA ARG A 164 -15.84 -9.07 -45.77
C ARG A 164 -17.28 -9.34 -46.23
N LYS A 165 -18.18 -8.34 -46.15
CA LYS A 165 -19.54 -8.45 -46.70
C LYS A 165 -19.57 -8.33 -48.24
N THR A 166 -18.78 -7.44 -48.83
CA THR A 166 -18.70 -7.27 -50.29
C THR A 166 -18.03 -8.44 -51.03
N GLU A 167 -17.10 -9.17 -50.40
CA GLU A 167 -16.56 -10.40 -51.00
C GLU A 167 -17.56 -11.56 -50.97
N PHE A 168 -18.43 -11.63 -49.97
CA PHE A 168 -19.42 -12.71 -49.88
C PHE A 168 -20.55 -12.58 -50.91
N GLU A 169 -20.82 -11.36 -51.39
CA GLU A 169 -21.86 -11.07 -52.38
C GLU A 169 -21.39 -11.28 -53.84
N LYS A 170 -20.08 -11.35 -54.08
CA LYS A 170 -19.50 -11.77 -55.36
C LYS A 170 -19.18 -13.26 -55.29
N GLY A 171 -20.20 -14.09 -55.50
CA GLY A 171 -20.05 -15.54 -55.64
C GLY A 171 -19.03 -15.92 -56.73
N PRO A 172 -18.45 -17.14 -56.69
CA PRO A 172 -17.39 -17.52 -57.62
C PRO A 172 -17.89 -17.49 -59.07
N PRO A 173 -17.04 -17.13 -60.05
CA PRO A 173 -17.45 -17.11 -61.44
C PRO A 173 -17.79 -18.55 -61.89
N ILE A 174 -18.92 -18.68 -62.59
CA ILE A 174 -19.40 -19.93 -63.21
C ILE A 174 -18.46 -20.33 -64.35
#